data_AF-A0A1H2ZK07-F1
#
_entry.id   AF-A0A1H2ZK07-F1
#
_cell.length_a   1.000
_cell.length_b   1.000
_cell.length_c   1.000
_cell.angle_alpha   90.00
_cell.angle_beta   90.00
_cell.angle_gamma   90.00
#
_symmetry.space_group_name_H-M   'P 1'
#
loop_
_entity.id
_entity.type
_entity.pdbx_description
1 polymer ?
#
loop_
_entity_poly.entity_id
_entity_poly.type
_entity_poly.pdbx_seq_one_letter_code
_entity_poly.pdbx_strand_id
1 'polypeptide(L)' 'MGVVRKHIRNLHDGTPDGERLFDAIVDGEQVTIELKNRKKQLVQVPWEDIVTQVDAAKHTKVGK' A
#
# COMPACT_ATOMS: atom_id res chain seq x y z
N MET A 1 -0.92 19.35 12.23
CA MET A 1 -1.66 18.07 12.21
C MET A 1 -0.64 16.97 12.43
N GLY A 2 -0.95 15.95 13.22
CA GLY A 2 0.02 14.90 13.55
C GLY A 2 0.11 13.83 12.46
N VAL A 3 1.26 13.17 12.36
CA VAL A 3 1.43 12.00 11.50
C VAL A 3 0.65 10.83 12.09
N VAL A 4 -0.23 10.21 11.29
CA VAL A 4 -1.02 9.03 11.68
C VAL A 4 -0.51 7.81 10.94
N ARG A 5 -0.27 6.71 11.67
CA ARG A 5 0.07 5.42 11.09
C ARG A 5 -1.09 4.45 11.23
N LYS A 6 -1.51 3.81 10.14
CA LYS A 6 -2.65 2.88 10.10
C LYS A 6 -2.28 1.57 9.41
N HIS A 7 -2.62 0.45 10.01
CA HIS A 7 -2.43 -0.87 9.38
C HIS A 7 -3.45 -1.07 8.26
N ILE A 8 -2.97 -1.45 7.08
CA ILE A 8 -3.79 -1.90 5.95
C ILE A 8 -3.80 -3.43 5.95
N ARG A 9 -5.00 -4.00 5.81
CA ARG A 9 -5.25 -5.42 6.05
C ARG A 9 -6.02 -6.06 4.91
N ASN A 10 -5.75 -7.33 4.66
CA ASN A 10 -6.54 -8.17 3.77
C ASN A 10 -7.79 -8.66 4.51
N LEU A 11 -8.93 -8.03 4.27
CA LEU A 11 -10.20 -8.39 4.90
C LEU A 11 -10.86 -9.64 4.28
N HIS A 12 -10.24 -10.23 3.26
CA HIS A 12 -10.74 -11.42 2.56
C HIS A 12 -9.90 -12.68 2.87
N ASP A 13 -9.05 -12.64 3.89
CA ASP A 13 -8.22 -13.78 4.31
C ASP A 13 -8.97 -14.78 5.21
N GLY A 14 -10.21 -14.45 5.63
CA GLY A 14 -11.03 -15.27 6.52
C GLY A 14 -10.71 -15.11 8.01
N THR A 15 -9.79 -14.23 8.40
CA THR A 15 -9.53 -13.91 9.81
C THR A 15 -10.43 -12.75 10.28
N PRO A 16 -10.82 -12.69 11.58
CA PRO A 16 -11.70 -11.63 12.08
C PRO A 16 -11.14 -10.22 11.91
N ASP A 17 -9.81 -10.09 12.00
CA ASP A 17 -9.13 -8.80 11.94
C ASP A 17 -8.47 -8.52 10.59
N GLY A 18 -8.35 -9.51 9.70
CA GLY A 18 -7.61 -9.44 8.45
C GLY A 18 -6.09 -9.46 8.61
N GLU A 19 -5.39 -10.19 7.73
CA GLU A 19 -3.94 -10.25 7.64
C GLU A 19 -3.38 -8.86 7.36
N ARG A 20 -2.41 -8.41 8.16
CA ARG A 20 -1.73 -7.13 7.91
C ARG A 20 -0.83 -7.25 6.68
N LEU A 21 -1.07 -6.37 5.71
CA LEU A 21 -0.28 -6.28 4.49
C LEU A 21 0.86 -5.27 4.65
N PHE A 22 0.53 -4.03 5.02
CA PHE A 22 1.47 -2.91 5.14
C PHE A 22 0.87 -1.78 5.99
N ASP A 23 1.66 -0.72 6.21
CA ASP A 23 1.20 0.46 6.95
C ASP A 23 1.00 1.64 6.00
N ALA A 24 -0.05 2.41 6.23
CA ALA A 24 -0.21 3.74 5.65
C ALA A 24 0.24 4.78 6.68
N ILE A 25 1.10 5.70 6.26
CA ILE A 25 1.55 6.87 7.02
C ILE A 25 0.87 8.08 6.36
N VAL A 26 0.04 8.78 7.13
CA VAL A 26 -0.73 9.94 6.69
C VAL A 26 -0.16 11.18 7.37
N ASP A 27 0.33 12.12 6.57
CA ASP A 27 0.81 13.43 7.02
C ASP A 27 0.09 14.54 6.24
N GLY A 28 -0.97 15.09 6.85
CA GLY A 28 -1.89 15.98 6.17
C GLY A 28 -2.58 15.27 5.00
N GLU A 29 -2.32 15.74 3.78
CA GLU A 29 -2.84 15.14 2.53
C GLU A 29 -1.86 14.12 1.92
N GLN A 30 -0.62 14.06 2.41
CA GLN A 30 0.38 13.13 1.90
C GLN A 30 0.18 11.75 2.52
N VAL A 31 0.10 10.73 1.66
CA VAL A 31 -0.01 9.34 2.07
C VAL A 31 1.17 8.56 1.54
N THR A 32 1.85 7.87 2.44
CA THR A 32 3.00 7.00 2.12
C THR A 32 2.71 5.60 2.64
N ILE A 33 2.92 4.59 1.80
CA ILE A 33 2.84 3.19 2.20
C ILE A 33 4.21 2.71 2.66
N GLU A 34 4.28 2.17 3.87
CA GLU A 34 5.47 1.53 4.42
C GLU A 34 5.30 0.00 4.40
N LEU A 35 6.20 -0.69 3.70
CA LEU A 35 6.19 -2.14 3.56
C LEU A 35 7.61 -2.72 3.62
N LYS A 36 7.74 -4.02 3.91
CA LYS A 36 9.03 -4.71 3.83
C LYS A 36 9.29 -5.21 2.42
N ASN A 37 10.44 -4.86 1.86
CA ASN A 37 10.89 -5.42 0.59
C ASN A 37 11.40 -6.87 0.77
N ARG A 38 11.77 -7.54 -0.34
CA ARG A 38 12.33 -8.91 -0.31
C ARG A 38 13.58 -9.06 0.55
N LYS A 39 14.32 -7.97 0.79
CA LYS A 39 15.51 -7.93 1.66
C LYS A 39 15.14 -7.63 3.13
N LYS A 40 13.84 -7.67 3.49
CA LYS A 40 13.30 -7.33 4.82
C LYS A 40 13.55 -5.88 5.26
N GLN A 41 13.92 -5.00 4.33
CA GLN A 41 14.09 -3.57 4.61
C GLN A 41 12.75 -2.86 4.51
N LEU A 42 12.49 -1.92 5.42
CA LEU A 42 11.34 -1.03 5.31
C LEU A 42 11.58 -0.07 4.15
N VAL A 43 10.63 -0.03 3.23
CA VAL A 43 10.58 0.90 2.12
C VAL A 43 9.30 1.70 2.21
N GLN A 44 9.41 2.97 1.86
CA GLN A 44 8.30 3.92 1.84
C GLN A 44 8.02 4.29 0.39
N VAL A 45 6.75 4.18 -0.01
CA VAL A 45 6.29 4.44 -1.37
C VAL A 45 5.13 5.42 -1.32
N PRO A 46 5.21 6.57 -1.99
CA PRO A 46 4.08 7.50 -2.10
C PRO A 46 2.84 6.80 -2.66
N TRP A 47 1.67 7.12 -2.12
CA TRP A 47 0.41 6.55 -2.60
C TRP A 47 0.14 6.88 -4.08
N GLU A 48 0.51 8.08 -4.51
CA GLU A 48 0.33 8.54 -5.90
C GLU A 48 1.12 7.68 -6.90
N ASP A 49 2.33 7.24 -6.54
CA ASP A 49 3.14 6.32 -7.36
C ASP A 49 2.45 4.97 -7.52
N ILE A 50 1.81 4.47 -6.45
CA ILE A 50 1.06 3.21 -6.46
C ILE A 50 -0.17 3.34 -7.36
N VAL A 51 -0.95 4.41 -7.20
CA VAL A 51 -2.15 4.66 -8.03
C VAL A 51 -1.77 4.72 -9.50
N THR A 52 -0.72 5.47 -9.84
CA THR A 52 -0.22 5.60 -11.22
C THR A 52 0.16 4.25 -11.82
N GLN A 53 0.90 3.42 -11.08
CA GLN A 53 1.32 2.09 -11.55
C GLN A 53 0.15 1.11 -11.68
N VAL A 54 -0.80 1.13 -10.74
CA VAL A 54 -2.00 0.29 -10.80
C VAL A 54 -2.87 0.69 -11.98
N ASP A 55 -3.02 1.98 -12.24
CA ASP A 55 -3.78 2.46 -13.39
C ASP A 55 -3.13 2.02 -14.71
N ALA A 56 -1.81 2.20 -14.84
CA ALA A 56 -1.06 1.69 -15.99
C ALA A 56 -1.24 0.17 -16.19
N ALA A 57 -1.25 -0.62 -15.10
CA ALA A 57 -1.46 -2.07 -15.16
C ALA A 57 -2.87 -2.44 -15.69
N LYS A 58 -3.92 -1.69 -15.32
CA LYS A 58 -5.28 -1.92 -15.83
C LYS A 58 -5.40 -1.66 -17.33
N HIS A 59 -4.64 -0.69 -17.84
CA HIS A 59 -4.65 -0.29 -19.25
C HIS A 59 -3.66 -1.08 -20.12
N THR A 60 -2.84 -1.94 -19.52
CA THR A 60 -1.96 -2.85 -20.25
C THR A 60 -2.80 -3.97 -20.87
N LYS A 61 -3.03 -3.92 -22.19
CA LYS A 61 -3.66 -5.04 -22.92
C LYS A 61 -2.79 -6.28 -22.75
N VAL A 62 -3.29 -7.29 -22.07
CA VAL A 62 -2.69 -8.63 -22.06
C VAL A 62 -2.71 -9.13 -23.50
N GLY A 63 -1.55 -9.07 -24.16
CA GLY A 63 -1.35 -9.72 -25.45
C GLY A 63 -1.69 -11.20 -25.27
N LYS A 64 -2.69 -11.66 -26.01
CA LYS A 64 -3.04 -13.07 -26.12
C LYS A 64 -2.02 -13.79 -26.99
#